data_AF-A0A924QPV8-F1
#
_entry.id   AF-A0A924QPV8-F1
#
_cell.length_a   1.000
_cell.length_b   1.000
_cell.length_c   1.000
_cell.angle_alpha   90.00
_cell.angle_beta   90.00
_cell.angle_gamma   90.00
#
_symmetry.space_group_name_H-M   'P 1'
#
loop_
_entity.id
_entity.type
_entity.pdbx_description
1 polymer ?
#
loop_
_entity_poly.entity_id
_entity_poly.type
_entity_poly.pdbx_seq_one_letter_code
_entity_poly.pdbx_strand_id
1 'polypeptide(L)'
;MPQVHDILKLAHKAGIEPSMDLLYHKEQHIPGSISYNINRYYAQHPWVAEDTGMMVYHYDAKKPDENFLELRYCTTGNKYCYEKSCSFCKDQPTNCKGEQTTVDVFTFHFSAAFLYQFTHNVKLSNRKDEVLAFKHPHAFTKMFPLCNKKRNTLDALLNHSYSGALENIFINAKVHEILLYSLDCLVDEKEEG
;
A
#
# COMPACT_ATOMS: atom_id res chain seq x y z
N MET A 1 -5.93 -7.70 16.50
CA MET A 1 -5.21 -7.30 15.26
C MET A 1 -4.97 -8.54 14.41
N PRO A 2 -5.70 -8.72 13.28
CA PRO A 2 -5.35 -9.75 12.31
C PRO A 2 -5.41 -9.32 10.82
N GLN A 3 -5.14 -8.06 10.45
CA GLN A 3 -5.38 -7.57 9.07
C GLN A 3 -4.15 -7.53 8.13
N VAL A 4 -2.92 -7.56 8.66
CA VAL A 4 -1.69 -7.58 7.84
C VAL A 4 -1.46 -8.95 7.17
N HIS A 5 -2.00 -10.02 7.78
CA HIS A 5 -1.81 -11.38 7.27
C HIS A 5 -2.53 -11.66 5.96
N ASP A 6 -3.59 -10.93 5.62
CA ASP A 6 -4.45 -11.29 4.50
C ASP A 6 -3.81 -11.02 3.13
N ILE A 7 -3.16 -9.86 2.93
CA ILE A 7 -2.49 -9.61 1.63
C ILE A 7 -1.28 -10.51 1.44
N LEU A 8 -0.51 -10.73 2.51
CA LEU A 8 0.63 -11.62 2.52
C LEU A 8 0.18 -13.06 2.19
N LYS A 9 -0.85 -13.59 2.88
CA LYS A 9 -1.42 -14.91 2.59
C LYS A 9 -2.02 -15.05 1.20
N LEU A 10 -2.43 -13.95 0.56
CA LEU A 10 -3.02 -13.97 -0.79
C LEU A 10 -1.98 -13.84 -1.90
N ALA A 11 -0.91 -13.07 -1.69
CA ALA A 11 0.26 -13.05 -2.57
C ALA A 11 0.96 -14.43 -2.62
N HIS A 12 0.83 -15.20 -1.52
CA HIS A 12 1.37 -16.55 -1.40
C HIS A 12 0.24 -17.59 -1.56
N LYS A 13 0.10 -18.24 -2.73
CA LYS A 13 -0.82 -19.38 -2.93
C LYS A 13 -0.63 -20.56 -1.96
N ALA A 14 0.37 -20.51 -1.08
CA ALA A 14 0.71 -21.54 -0.11
C ALA A 14 1.05 -20.95 1.28
N GLY A 15 0.14 -20.24 1.96
CA GLY A 15 0.18 -19.98 3.41
C GLY A 15 1.52 -19.54 4.04
N ILE A 16 1.65 -18.26 4.38
CA ILE A 16 2.88 -17.75 5.01
C ILE A 16 3.05 -18.25 6.45
N GLU A 17 4.22 -18.81 6.72
CA GLU A 17 4.73 -19.12 8.06
C GLU A 17 5.00 -17.83 8.88
N PRO A 18 4.78 -17.86 10.20
CA PRO A 18 4.96 -16.71 11.10
C PRO A 18 6.43 -16.29 11.34
N SER A 19 7.38 -16.63 10.46
CA SER A 19 8.81 -16.51 10.73
C SER A 19 9.53 -15.33 10.07
N MET A 20 8.84 -14.42 9.35
CA MET A 20 9.54 -13.29 8.72
C MET A 20 9.91 -12.19 9.70
N ASP A 21 11.21 -11.90 9.79
CA ASP A 21 11.76 -10.88 10.68
C ASP A 21 11.43 -9.46 10.18
N LEU A 22 10.83 -8.63 11.04
CA LEU A 22 10.52 -7.23 10.74
C LEU A 22 11.81 -6.39 10.80
N LEU A 23 12.21 -5.82 9.66
CA LEU A 23 13.41 -5.00 9.52
C LEU A 23 13.14 -3.51 9.67
N TYR A 24 11.96 -3.06 9.22
CA TYR A 24 11.57 -1.66 9.29
C TYR A 24 10.06 -1.54 9.45
N HIS A 25 9.63 -0.59 10.25
CA HIS A 25 8.23 -0.29 10.50
C HIS A 25 8.03 1.22 10.56
N LYS A 26 7.00 1.70 9.87
CA LYS A 26 6.53 3.08 9.96
C LYS A 26 5.01 3.10 9.92
N GLU A 27 4.41 3.77 10.87
CA GLU A 27 2.98 3.96 10.96
C GLU A 27 2.67 5.44 11.17
N GLN A 28 1.58 5.89 10.57
CA GLN A 28 0.98 7.17 10.88
C GLN A 28 -0.53 7.02 10.88
N HIS A 29 -1.16 7.61 11.89
CA HIS A 29 -2.60 7.63 12.03
C HIS A 29 -3.07 9.07 12.14
N ILE A 30 -3.92 9.50 11.20
CA ILE A 30 -4.61 10.78 11.23
C ILE A 30 -6.09 10.48 11.51
N PRO A 31 -6.58 10.75 12.74
CA PRO A 31 -7.95 10.43 13.13
C PRO A 31 -8.98 10.99 12.16
N GLY A 32 -9.95 10.17 11.75
CA GLY A 32 -11.01 10.55 10.82
C GLY A 32 -10.54 10.92 9.41
N SER A 33 -9.29 10.61 9.06
CA SER A 33 -8.71 10.92 7.76
C SER A 33 -8.12 9.66 7.11
N ILE A 34 -6.78 9.56 7.13
CA ILE A 34 -6.01 8.48 6.56
C ILE A 34 -5.13 7.88 7.66
N SER A 35 -4.96 6.57 7.64
CA SER A 35 -3.84 5.93 8.32
C SER A 35 -3.05 5.06 7.35
N TYR A 36 -1.74 5.01 7.53
CA TYR A 36 -0.91 4.10 6.75
C TYR A 36 0.09 3.37 7.62
N ASN A 37 0.47 2.19 7.16
CA ASN A 37 1.40 1.31 7.82
C ASN A 37 2.31 0.69 6.75
N ILE A 38 3.62 0.79 6.95
CA ILE A 38 4.66 0.27 6.07
C ILE A 38 5.52 -0.67 6.89
N ASN A 39 5.56 -1.93 6.48
CA ASN A 39 6.38 -2.97 7.09
C ASN A 39 7.34 -3.53 6.06
N ARG A 40 8.62 -3.64 6.42
CA ARG A 40 9.62 -4.34 5.65
C ARG A 40 10.02 -5.61 6.39
N TYR A 41 9.96 -6.72 5.71
CA TYR A 41 10.30 -8.03 6.23
C TYR A 41 11.54 -8.61 5.54
N TYR A 42 12.30 -9.42 6.26
CA TYR A 42 13.34 -10.27 5.68
C TYR A 42 12.72 -11.45 4.93
N ALA A 43 13.14 -11.69 3.69
CA ALA A 43 12.71 -12.87 2.93
C ALA A 43 13.61 -14.06 3.27
N GLN A 44 13.10 -15.01 4.05
CA GLN A 44 13.87 -16.19 4.51
C GLN A 44 14.04 -17.30 3.45
N HIS A 45 13.33 -17.22 2.32
CA HIS A 45 13.40 -18.15 1.19
C HIS A 45 13.41 -17.34 -0.12
N PRO A 46 13.82 -17.89 -1.29
CA PRO A 46 13.71 -17.20 -2.56
C PRO A 46 12.24 -16.82 -2.80
N TRP A 47 11.90 -15.60 -2.44
CA TRP A 47 10.55 -15.08 -2.47
C TRP A 47 10.20 -14.77 -3.92
N VAL A 48 9.47 -15.68 -4.54
CA VAL A 48 8.96 -15.55 -5.91
C VAL A 48 7.49 -15.11 -5.84
N ALA A 49 7.22 -13.97 -5.19
CA ALA A 49 5.92 -13.33 -5.32
C ALA A 49 6.05 -12.10 -6.22
N GLU A 50 5.17 -12.03 -7.22
CA GLU A 50 5.03 -10.86 -8.08
C GLU A 50 4.48 -9.68 -7.28
N ASP A 51 4.95 -8.48 -7.58
CA ASP A 51 4.46 -7.26 -6.97
C ASP A 51 2.94 -7.15 -7.17
N THR A 52 2.18 -7.24 -6.08
CA THR A 52 0.72 -7.33 -6.10
C THR A 52 0.05 -6.27 -5.23
N GLY A 53 -1.03 -5.68 -5.76
CA GLY A 53 -1.88 -4.71 -5.09
C GLY A 53 -3.26 -5.29 -4.81
N MET A 54 -3.89 -4.81 -3.74
CA MET A 54 -5.21 -5.20 -3.29
C MET A 54 -5.98 -3.95 -2.89
N MET A 55 -7.18 -3.79 -3.42
CA MET A 55 -8.14 -2.78 -2.98
C MET A 55 -9.27 -3.48 -2.25
N VAL A 56 -9.51 -3.07 -1.01
CA VAL A 56 -10.61 -3.55 -0.17
C VAL A 56 -11.59 -2.39 0.00
N TYR A 57 -12.77 -2.53 -0.58
CA TYR A 57 -13.87 -1.61 -0.39
C TYR A 57 -14.83 -2.19 0.63
N HIS A 58 -14.92 -1.55 1.80
CA HIS A 58 -15.84 -1.93 2.87
C HIS A 58 -17.04 -0.98 2.88
N TYR A 59 -18.23 -1.58 2.77
CA TYR A 59 -19.49 -0.86 2.76
C TYR A 59 -20.51 -1.54 3.67
N ASP A 60 -21.04 -0.79 4.61
CA ASP A 60 -22.15 -1.11 5.49
C ASP A 60 -23.20 0.01 5.45
N ALA A 61 -24.37 -0.29 4.88
CA ALA A 61 -25.49 0.66 4.81
C ALA A 61 -26.07 1.02 6.18
N LYS A 62 -25.90 0.16 7.20
CA LYS A 62 -26.40 0.39 8.56
C LYS A 62 -25.45 1.26 9.37
N LYS A 63 -24.17 1.27 9.00
CA LYS A 63 -23.12 2.03 9.69
C LYS A 63 -22.21 2.76 8.70
N PRO A 64 -22.70 3.84 8.07
CA PRO A 64 -21.94 4.56 7.05
C PRO A 64 -20.61 5.14 7.57
N ASP A 65 -20.52 5.44 8.86
CA ASP A 65 -19.29 5.98 9.48
C ASP A 65 -18.18 4.93 9.64
N GLU A 66 -18.52 3.63 9.58
CA GLU A 66 -17.56 2.53 9.60
C GLU A 66 -17.08 2.15 8.18
N ASN A 67 -17.60 2.80 7.14
CA ASN A 67 -17.16 2.57 5.76
C ASN A 67 -15.73 3.03 5.53
N PHE A 68 -14.97 2.25 4.78
CA PHE A 68 -13.59 2.57 4.44
C PHE A 68 -13.17 1.97 3.11
N LEU A 69 -12.14 2.59 2.52
CA LEU A 69 -11.39 2.05 1.40
C LEU A 69 -9.99 1.75 1.90
N GLU A 70 -9.49 0.56 1.63
CA GLU A 70 -8.13 0.18 2.01
C GLU A 70 -7.35 -0.30 0.79
N LEU A 71 -6.13 0.19 0.66
CA LEU A 71 -5.18 -0.21 -0.37
C LEU A 71 -4.02 -0.92 0.31
N ARG A 72 -3.76 -2.15 -0.11
CA ARG A 72 -2.64 -2.93 0.35
C ARG A 72 -1.73 -3.24 -0.83
N TYR A 73 -0.43 -3.17 -0.60
CA TYR A 73 0.58 -3.49 -1.59
C TYR A 73 1.62 -4.40 -0.99
N CYS A 74 2.02 -5.41 -1.75
CA CYS A 74 3.16 -6.25 -1.45
C CYS A 74 4.16 -6.08 -2.59
N THR A 75 5.36 -5.62 -2.27
CA THR A 75 6.41 -5.47 -3.27
C THR A 75 7.71 -6.12 -2.82
N THR A 76 8.41 -6.71 -3.78
CA THR A 76 9.67 -7.41 -3.54
C THR A 76 10.82 -6.43 -3.73
N GLY A 77 11.41 -5.95 -2.64
CA GLY A 77 12.52 -5.01 -2.65
C GLY A 77 13.86 -5.69 -2.92
N ASN A 78 14.71 -5.04 -3.71
CA ASN A 78 16.12 -5.38 -3.79
C ASN A 78 16.92 -4.43 -2.90
N LYS A 79 17.63 -5.02 -1.92
CA LYS A 79 18.73 -4.42 -1.14
C LYS A 79 18.29 -3.47 -0.03
N TYR A 80 18.29 -3.98 1.19
CA TYR A 80 18.33 -3.17 2.40
C TYR A 80 19.75 -3.13 2.97
N CYS A 81 20.35 -1.94 3.01
CA CYS A 81 21.58 -1.69 3.78
C CYS A 81 21.20 -0.83 4.98
N TYR A 82 21.55 -1.30 6.19
CA TYR A 82 21.16 -0.68 7.46
C TYR A 82 21.72 0.77 7.63
N GLU A 83 22.71 1.18 6.83
CA GLU A 83 23.38 2.48 6.98
C GLU A 83 23.70 3.14 5.63
N LYS A 84 23.43 4.46 5.50
CA LYS A 84 23.66 5.25 4.27
C LYS A 84 25.12 5.25 3.79
N SER A 85 26.07 4.95 4.68
CA SER A 85 27.51 4.96 4.41
C SER A 85 28.08 3.57 4.11
N CYS A 86 27.28 2.49 4.14
CA CYS A 86 27.76 1.11 3.96
C CYS A 86 28.96 0.73 4.87
N SER A 87 29.14 1.42 6.00
CA SER A 87 30.35 1.31 6.85
C SER A 87 30.53 -0.05 7.50
N PHE A 88 29.42 -0.76 7.75
CA PHE A 88 29.42 -2.14 8.25
C PHE A 88 29.48 -3.19 7.14
N CYS A 89 29.51 -2.78 5.87
CA CYS A 89 29.98 -3.62 4.77
C CYS A 89 31.51 -3.52 4.72
N LYS A 90 32.20 -4.08 5.71
CA LYS A 90 33.66 -4.00 5.79
C LYS A 90 34.28 -4.67 4.56
N ASP A 91 35.09 -3.86 3.87
CA ASP A 91 36.02 -4.13 2.76
C ASP A 91 35.45 -4.12 1.33
N GLN A 92 35.19 -2.89 0.84
CA GLN A 92 35.55 -2.27 -0.46
C GLN A 92 35.37 -3.04 -1.82
N PRO A 93 35.38 -2.32 -2.95
CA PRO A 93 34.20 -2.11 -3.79
C PRO A 93 34.26 -2.98 -5.06
N THR A 94 33.40 -3.98 -5.18
CA THR A 94 32.95 -4.53 -6.49
C THR A 94 31.88 -5.62 -6.37
N ASN A 95 31.58 -6.15 -5.17
CA ASN A 95 30.54 -7.15 -4.98
C ASN A 95 30.02 -7.12 -3.54
N CYS A 96 29.01 -6.30 -3.25
CA CYS A 96 28.26 -6.40 -1.99
C CYS A 96 27.54 -7.76 -1.95
N LYS A 97 28.10 -8.77 -1.25
CA LYS A 97 27.47 -10.08 -0.96
C LYS A 97 26.52 -10.05 0.25
N GLY A 98 25.93 -8.89 0.56
CA GLY A 98 24.91 -8.69 1.61
C GLY A 98 23.52 -8.50 1.02
N GLU A 99 23.25 -9.15 -0.12
CA GLU A 99 21.98 -9.03 -0.83
C GLU A 99 20.90 -9.79 -0.05
N GLN A 100 20.19 -9.05 0.79
CA GLN A 100 19.02 -9.55 1.49
C GLN A 100 17.79 -9.13 0.70
N THR A 101 17.07 -10.12 0.17
CA THR A 101 15.75 -9.91 -0.42
C THR A 101 14.81 -9.48 0.70
N THR A 102 14.07 -8.40 0.48
CA THR A 102 13.11 -7.90 1.44
C THR A 102 11.73 -7.84 0.82
N VAL A 103 10.71 -8.02 1.65
CA VAL A 103 9.31 -7.87 1.24
C VAL A 103 8.75 -6.65 1.93
N ASP A 104 8.26 -5.70 1.14
CA ASP A 104 7.64 -4.47 1.63
C ASP A 104 6.13 -4.61 1.53
N VAL A 105 5.46 -4.42 2.66
CA VAL A 105 4.01 -4.41 2.77
C VAL A 105 3.55 -3.02 3.14
N PHE A 106 2.74 -2.42 2.28
CA PHE A 106 2.12 -1.12 2.51
C PHE A 106 0.63 -1.32 2.72
N THR A 107 0.08 -0.65 3.71
CA THR A 107 -1.36 -0.58 3.96
C THR A 107 -1.75 0.88 4.09
N PHE A 108 -2.71 1.33 3.28
CA PHE A 108 -3.28 2.67 3.33
C PHE A 108 -4.77 2.54 3.56
N HIS A 109 -5.25 3.10 4.66
CA HIS A 109 -6.64 3.06 5.06
C HIS A 109 -7.22 4.46 4.96
N PHE A 110 -8.31 4.60 4.21
CA PHE A 110 -9.00 5.84 3.95
C PHE A 110 -10.40 5.77 4.54
N SER A 111 -10.69 6.67 5.49
CA SER A 111 -12.03 6.77 6.07
C SER A 111 -13.04 7.35 5.09
N ALA A 112 -14.33 7.03 5.28
CA ALA A 112 -15.40 7.63 4.50
C ALA A 112 -15.44 9.16 4.62
N ALA A 113 -15.24 9.71 5.83
CA ALA A 113 -15.21 11.15 6.07
C ALA A 113 -14.13 11.88 5.26
N PHE A 114 -12.98 11.24 5.06
CA PHE A 114 -11.91 11.75 4.23
C PHE A 114 -12.28 11.76 2.74
N LEU A 115 -12.70 10.62 2.21
CA LEU A 115 -12.97 10.45 0.79
C LEU A 115 -14.16 11.30 0.33
N TYR A 116 -15.13 11.52 1.22
CA TYR A 116 -16.30 12.36 0.93
C TYR A 116 -15.94 13.80 0.56
N GLN A 117 -14.80 14.32 1.05
CA GLN A 117 -14.31 15.66 0.73
C GLN A 117 -14.01 15.84 -0.77
N PHE A 118 -13.67 14.75 -1.46
CA PHE A 118 -13.41 14.77 -2.91
C PHE A 118 -14.67 14.57 -3.76
N THR A 119 -15.76 14.09 -3.16
CA THR A 119 -17.03 13.83 -3.87
C THR A 119 -18.07 14.91 -3.62
N HIS A 120 -17.85 15.80 -2.66
CA HIS A 120 -18.77 16.89 -2.35
C HIS A 120 -18.93 17.80 -3.59
N ASN A 121 -20.15 17.93 -4.11
CA ASN A 121 -20.52 18.66 -5.33
C ASN A 121 -20.01 18.07 -6.66
N VAL A 122 -19.50 16.84 -6.68
CA VAL A 122 -19.14 16.15 -7.92
C VAL A 122 -20.34 15.34 -8.42
N LYS A 123 -20.67 15.47 -9.70
CA LYS A 123 -21.67 14.58 -10.32
C LYS A 123 -21.07 13.18 -10.39
N LEU A 124 -21.64 12.24 -9.63
CA LEU A 124 -21.27 10.83 -9.69
C LEU A 124 -21.62 10.31 -11.09
N SER A 125 -20.60 10.13 -11.92
CA SER A 125 -20.76 9.84 -13.35
C SER A 125 -20.20 8.48 -13.74
N ASN A 126 -19.33 7.93 -12.89
CA ASN A 126 -18.63 6.68 -13.13
C ASN A 126 -18.46 5.90 -11.82
N ARG A 127 -18.09 4.63 -11.94
CA ARG A 127 -17.91 3.72 -10.80
C ARG A 127 -16.86 4.17 -9.79
N LYS A 128 -15.82 4.91 -10.20
CA LYS A 128 -14.81 5.44 -9.25
C LYS A 128 -15.46 6.45 -8.32
N ASP A 129 -16.27 7.34 -8.88
CA ASP A 129 -16.98 8.35 -8.11
C ASP A 129 -17.93 7.68 -7.10
N GLU A 130 -18.63 6.62 -7.51
CA GLU A 130 -19.52 5.85 -6.63
C GLU A 130 -18.77 5.15 -5.50
N VAL A 131 -17.60 4.57 -5.78
CA VAL A 131 -16.75 3.93 -4.77
C VAL A 131 -16.22 4.98 -3.79
N LEU A 132 -15.74 6.12 -4.28
CA LEU A 132 -15.27 7.22 -3.42
C LEU A 132 -16.39 7.80 -2.54
N ALA A 133 -17.62 7.85 -3.06
CA ALA A 133 -18.79 8.38 -2.35
C ALA A 133 -19.49 7.32 -1.48
N PHE A 134 -18.95 6.09 -1.42
CA PHE A 134 -19.59 4.94 -0.76
C PHE A 134 -21.05 4.74 -1.19
N LYS A 135 -21.32 4.90 -2.49
CA LYS A 135 -22.62 4.64 -3.12
C LYS A 135 -22.66 3.29 -3.84
N HIS A 136 -21.52 2.65 -4.02
CA HIS A 136 -21.47 1.30 -4.55
C HIS A 136 -22.05 0.30 -3.52
N PRO A 137 -23.08 -0.49 -3.86
CA PRO A 137 -23.92 -1.20 -2.88
C PRO A 137 -23.29 -2.44 -2.26
N HIS A 138 -22.17 -2.93 -2.81
CA HIS A 138 -21.54 -4.18 -2.38
C HIS A 138 -20.09 -3.97 -1.98
N ALA A 139 -19.70 -4.50 -0.82
CA ALA A 139 -18.30 -4.62 -0.44
C ALA A 139 -17.57 -5.54 -1.42
N PHE A 140 -16.34 -5.19 -1.81
CA PHE A 140 -15.56 -6.01 -2.72
C PHE A 140 -14.07 -5.96 -2.38
N THR A 141 -13.34 -6.95 -2.89
CA THR A 141 -11.89 -6.97 -2.86
C THR A 141 -11.40 -7.21 -4.27
N LYS A 142 -10.54 -6.32 -4.78
CA LYS A 142 -9.96 -6.42 -6.11
C LYS A 142 -8.45 -6.50 -6.03
N MET A 143 -7.89 -7.56 -6.60
CA MET A 143 -6.46 -7.72 -6.78
C MET A 143 -6.04 -7.13 -8.12
N PHE A 144 -4.87 -6.53 -8.20
CA PHE A 144 -4.33 -6.00 -9.45
C PHE A 144 -2.79 -6.04 -9.45
N PRO A 145 -2.16 -6.26 -10.62
CA PRO A 145 -0.71 -6.19 -10.73
C PRO A 145 -0.22 -4.75 -10.53
N LEU A 146 0.97 -4.58 -9.96
CA LEU A 146 1.57 -3.25 -9.87
C LEU A 146 2.15 -2.83 -11.22
N CYS A 147 1.72 -1.67 -11.71
CA CYS A 147 2.42 -1.01 -12.81
C CYS A 147 3.57 -0.14 -12.28
N ASN A 148 4.52 0.18 -13.16
CA ASN A 148 5.71 0.97 -12.81
C ASN A 148 5.40 2.30 -12.10
N LYS A 149 4.28 2.97 -12.43
CA LYS A 149 3.90 4.22 -11.76
C LYS A 149 3.64 4.02 -10.26
N LYS A 150 2.87 2.97 -9.92
CA LYS A 150 2.54 2.63 -8.52
C LYS A 150 3.79 2.18 -7.78
N ARG A 151 4.62 1.36 -8.44
CA ARG A 151 5.89 0.90 -7.89
C ARG A 151 6.82 2.07 -7.52
N ASN A 152 7.02 3.00 -8.45
CA ASN A 152 7.86 4.18 -8.22
C ASN A 152 7.33 5.06 -7.07
N THR A 153 6.01 5.23 -6.95
CA THR A 153 5.41 5.99 -5.83
C THR A 153 5.64 5.29 -4.49
N LEU A 154 5.50 3.96 -4.42
CA LEU A 154 5.77 3.17 -3.21
C LEU A 154 7.27 3.21 -2.84
N ASP A 155 8.16 3.12 -3.83
CA ASP A 155 9.60 3.20 -3.60
C ASP A 155 10.01 4.59 -3.10
N ALA A 156 9.36 5.65 -3.58
CA ALA A 156 9.58 7.02 -3.12
C ALA A 156 9.14 7.24 -1.66
N LEU A 157 8.10 6.53 -1.20
CA LEU A 157 7.65 6.55 0.21
C LEU A 157 8.70 5.94 1.16
N LEU A 158 9.48 4.98 0.68
CA LEU A 158 10.57 4.36 1.45
C LEU A 158 11.88 5.15 1.36
N ASN A 159 12.17 5.72 0.19
CA ASN A 159 13.46 6.30 -0.16
C ASN A 159 13.39 7.82 -0.30
N HIS A 160 12.95 8.53 0.74
CA HIS A 160 13.01 9.99 0.81
C HIS A 160 13.93 10.48 1.93
N SER A 161 14.41 11.71 1.81
CA SER A 161 15.24 12.37 2.82
C SER A 161 14.52 13.50 3.57
N TYR A 162 13.25 13.76 3.26
CA TYR A 162 12.44 14.76 3.95
C TYR A 162 12.22 14.36 5.42
N SER A 163 12.13 15.36 6.29
CA SER A 163 11.83 15.21 7.72
C SER A 163 10.87 16.32 8.18
N GLY A 164 10.21 16.09 9.32
CA GLY A 164 9.35 17.09 9.98
C GLY A 164 8.14 17.47 9.11
N ALA A 165 7.88 18.77 8.95
CA ALA A 165 6.73 19.25 8.18
C ALA A 165 6.80 18.88 6.69
N LEU A 166 7.99 18.89 6.09
CA LEU A 166 8.17 18.54 4.68
C LEU A 166 7.89 17.06 4.42
N GLU A 167 8.26 16.20 5.36
CA GLU A 167 7.93 14.77 5.31
C GLU A 167 6.41 14.55 5.31
N ASN A 168 5.68 15.23 6.20
CA ASN A 168 4.22 15.14 6.23
C ASN A 168 3.58 15.56 4.90
N ILE A 169 4.05 16.67 4.31
CA ILE A 169 3.57 17.13 2.99
C ILE A 169 3.87 16.09 1.92
N PHE A 170 5.09 15.59 1.87
CA PHE A 170 5.54 14.63 0.87
C PHE A 170 4.74 13.32 0.97
N ILE A 171 4.62 12.75 2.16
CA ILE A 171 3.89 11.51 2.40
C ILE A 171 2.42 11.67 2.00
N ASN A 172 1.74 12.72 2.47
CA ASN A 172 0.34 12.95 2.10
C ASN A 172 0.14 13.09 0.59
N ALA A 173 1.04 13.81 -0.09
CA ALA A 173 1.01 13.93 -1.55
C ALA A 173 1.16 12.56 -2.25
N LYS A 174 2.10 11.72 -1.80
CA LYS A 174 2.32 10.38 -2.34
C LYS A 174 1.18 9.42 -2.04
N VAL A 175 0.52 9.56 -0.90
CA VAL A 175 -0.67 8.79 -0.54
C VAL A 175 -1.87 9.17 -1.43
N HIS A 176 -2.06 10.45 -1.75
CA HIS A 176 -3.09 10.84 -2.73
C HIS A 176 -2.76 10.36 -4.14
N GLU A 177 -1.48 10.42 -4.53
CA GLU A 177 -1.02 9.91 -5.83
C GLU A 177 -1.28 8.40 -5.96
N ILE A 178 -0.97 7.60 -4.93
CA ILE A 178 -1.22 6.15 -4.99
C ILE A 178 -2.72 5.85 -5.05
N LEU A 179 -3.56 6.57 -4.29
CA LEU A 179 -5.02 6.43 -4.33
C LEU A 179 -5.57 6.65 -5.74
N LEU A 180 -5.16 7.75 -6.39
CA LEU A 180 -5.58 8.07 -7.75
C LEU A 180 -5.22 6.93 -8.73
N TYR A 181 -3.97 6.45 -8.68
CA TYR A 181 -3.52 5.36 -9.53
C TYR A 181 -4.23 4.03 -9.26
N SER A 182 -4.65 3.76 -8.03
CA SER A 182 -5.43 2.56 -7.69
C SER A 182 -6.83 2.61 -8.24
N LEU A 183 -7.47 3.79 -8.20
CA LEU A 183 -8.83 3.96 -8.71
C LEU A 183 -8.87 3.76 -10.23
N ASP A 184 -7.80 4.09 -10.96
CA ASP A 184 -7.71 3.78 -12.39
C ASP A 184 -7.87 2.27 -12.69
N CYS A 185 -7.49 1.38 -11.77
CA CYS A 185 -7.73 -0.06 -11.92
C CYS A 185 -9.23 -0.45 -11.86
N LEU A 186 -10.12 0.44 -11.41
CA LEU A 186 -11.56 0.22 -11.42
C LEU A 186 -12.19 0.48 -12.80
N VAL A 187 -11.47 1.13 -13.74
CA VAL A 187 -11.98 1.46 -15.09
C VAL A 187 -12.00 0.25 -16.02
N ASP A 188 -11.06 -0.67 -15.84
CA ASP A 188 -10.85 -1.75 -16.82
C ASP A 188 -11.95 -2.83 -16.80
N GLU A 189 -12.90 -2.76 -15.86
CA GLU A 189 -14.17 -3.49 -15.96
C GLU A 189 -15.11 -2.68 -16.87
N LYS A 190 -14.88 -2.80 -18.18
CA LYS A 190 -15.99 -2.68 -19.14
C LYS A 190 -17.09 -3.62 -18.64
N GLU A 191 -18.30 -3.07 -18.53
CA GLU A 191 -19.58 -3.76 -18.62
C GLU A 191 -19.45 -5.25 -18.98
N GLU A 192 -19.28 -6.11 -17.98
CA GLU A 192 -19.73 -7.49 -18.12
C GLU A 192 -21.23 -7.43 -17.88
N GLY A 193 -21.97 -7.54 -18.98
CA GLY A 193 -23.40 -7.27 -19.11
C GLY A 193 -24.33 -8.27 -18.43
#